data_AF-A0A1B1PNM6-F1
#
_entry.id   AF-A0A1B1PNM6-F1
#
_cell.length_a   1.000
_cell.length_b   1.000
_cell.length_c   1.000
_cell.angle_alpha   90.00
_cell.angle_beta   90.00
_cell.angle_gamma   90.00
#
_symmetry.space_group_name_H-M   'P 1'
#
loop_
_entity.id
_entity.type
_entity.pdbx_description
1 polymer ?
#
loop_
_entity_poly.entity_id
_entity_poly.type
_entity_poly.pdbx_seq_one_letter_code
_entity_poly.pdbx_strand_id
1 'polypeptide(L)'
;MYKRLFTASLIFGAAALGPPMGEAQVPSCLPRAALVERLKSEFGERQIAFGLQSPETLFELWGSEDSGGYTLLLTRSDEMSCVISAGGALVLVPQPPPGVRADLEPE
;
A
#
# COMPACT_ATOMS: atom_id res chain seq x y z
N MET A 1 10.58 25.54 50.92
CA MET A 1 10.28 24.18 50.39
C MET A 1 9.47 24.19 49.09
N TYR A 2 9.00 25.34 48.58
CA TYR A 2 8.30 25.48 47.27
C TYR A 2 9.24 25.48 46.05
N LYS A 3 10.52 25.82 46.25
CA LYS A 3 11.53 25.91 45.18
C LYS A 3 11.88 24.56 44.53
N ARG A 4 11.64 23.45 45.25
CA ARG A 4 11.87 22.07 44.77
C ARG A 4 10.71 21.53 43.93
N LEU A 5 9.51 22.12 44.05
CA LEU A 5 8.34 21.69 43.31
C LEU A 5 8.34 22.26 41.87
N PHE A 6 8.89 23.45 41.67
CA PHE A 6 9.00 24.06 40.33
C PHE A 6 10.00 23.35 39.41
N THR A 7 11.04 22.73 39.96
CA THR A 7 12.05 22.01 39.16
C THR A 7 11.54 20.67 38.64
N ALA A 8 10.61 20.03 39.35
CA ALA A 8 10.06 18.73 38.93
C ALA A 8 9.11 18.86 37.72
N SER A 9 8.33 19.95 37.63
CA SER A 9 7.44 20.17 36.48
C SER A 9 8.17 20.48 35.18
N LEU A 10 9.37 21.09 35.22
CA LEU A 10 10.11 21.42 34.01
C LEU A 10 10.68 20.18 33.30
N ILE A 11 10.95 19.10 34.03
CA ILE A 11 11.53 17.88 33.48
C ILE A 11 10.45 17.01 32.81
N PHE A 12 9.20 17.05 33.29
CA PHE A 12 8.10 16.28 32.68
C PHE A 12 7.55 16.92 31.39
N GLY A 13 7.71 18.23 31.20
CA GLY A 13 7.26 18.93 29.99
C GLY A 13 8.08 18.64 28.72
N ALA A 14 9.31 18.14 28.86
CA ALA A 14 10.21 17.88 27.73
C ALA A 14 9.98 16.52 27.04
N ALA A 15 9.18 15.63 27.62
CA ALA A 15 8.92 14.29 27.07
C ALA A 15 7.81 14.26 25.99
N ALA A 16 7.15 15.39 25.72
CA ALA A 16 6.07 15.48 24.72
C ALA A 16 6.56 15.71 23.27
N LEU A 17 7.86 15.89 23.05
CA LEU A 17 8.49 15.97 21.73
C LEU A 17 8.97 14.58 21.30
N GLY A 18 8.05 13.62 21.18
CA GLY A 18 8.34 12.38 20.46
C GLY A 18 8.65 12.70 18.99
N PRO A 19 9.45 11.88 18.28
CA PRO A 19 9.62 12.02 16.84
C PRO A 19 8.23 12.01 16.18
N PRO A 20 8.01 12.79 15.10
CA PRO A 20 6.74 12.76 14.37
C PRO A 20 6.49 11.32 13.90
N MET A 21 5.64 10.58 14.61
CA MET A 21 5.15 9.29 14.15
C MET A 21 4.09 9.58 13.11
N GLY A 22 4.46 9.42 11.84
CA GLY A 22 3.51 9.48 10.73
C GLY A 22 3.89 10.50 9.66
N GLU A 23 5.07 10.38 9.07
CA GLU A 23 5.14 10.69 7.65
C GLU A 23 4.27 9.64 6.94
N ALA A 24 3.03 10.01 6.64
CA ALA A 24 2.29 9.34 5.59
C ALA A 24 3.20 9.35 4.37
N GLN A 25 3.69 8.17 4.02
CA GLN A 25 4.61 7.94 2.91
C GLN A 25 3.99 8.68 1.73
N VAL A 26 4.61 9.78 1.28
CA VAL A 26 4.23 10.38 0.01
C VAL A 26 4.29 9.22 -0.97
N PRO A 27 3.18 8.83 -1.62
CA PRO A 27 3.17 7.66 -2.49
C PRO A 27 4.28 7.88 -3.52
N SER A 28 5.29 7.01 -3.47
CA SER A 28 6.50 7.17 -4.28
C SER A 28 6.07 6.95 -5.72
N CYS A 29 5.89 8.05 -6.45
CA CYS A 29 5.57 8.01 -7.86
C CYS A 29 6.87 7.95 -8.66
N LEU A 30 6.98 6.94 -9.51
CA LEU A 30 8.14 6.69 -10.36
C LEU A 30 7.63 6.31 -11.75
N PRO A 31 8.48 6.38 -12.80
CA PRO A 31 8.13 5.78 -14.08
C PRO A 31 7.71 4.32 -13.88
N ARG A 32 6.56 3.93 -14.43
CA ARG A 32 5.97 2.59 -14.21
C ARG A 32 6.97 1.48 -14.48
N ALA A 33 7.78 1.62 -15.53
CA ALA A 33 8.79 0.63 -15.90
C ALA A 33 9.80 0.36 -14.74
N ALA A 34 10.22 1.41 -14.03
CA ALA A 34 11.14 1.27 -12.91
C ALA A 34 10.50 0.54 -11.71
N LEU A 35 9.23 0.85 -11.40
CA LEU A 35 8.49 0.13 -10.36
C LEU A 35 8.28 -1.33 -10.72
N VAL A 36 7.81 -1.61 -11.94
CA VAL A 36 7.56 -2.97 -12.42
C VAL A 36 8.82 -3.82 -12.37
N GLU A 37 9.96 -3.27 -12.78
CA GLU A 37 11.24 -3.98 -12.71
C GLU A 37 11.59 -4.33 -11.26
N ARG A 38 11.41 -3.39 -10.34
CA ARG A 38 11.66 -3.60 -8.92
C ARG A 38 10.74 -4.65 -8.31
N LEU A 39 9.44 -4.58 -8.60
CA LEU A 39 8.44 -5.53 -8.11
C LEU A 39 8.77 -6.96 -8.57
N LYS A 40 9.19 -7.13 -9.82
CA LYS A 40 9.57 -8.43 -10.37
C LYS A 40 10.89 -8.95 -9.80
N SER A 41 11.92 -8.11 -9.79
CA SER A 41 13.30 -8.54 -9.48
C SER A 41 13.59 -8.62 -7.99
N GLU A 42 13.10 -7.68 -7.18
CA GLU A 42 13.39 -7.62 -5.74
C GLU A 42 12.30 -8.31 -4.91
N PHE A 43 11.03 -8.20 -5.30
CA PHE A 43 9.90 -8.71 -4.51
C PHE A 43 9.29 -10.01 -5.06
N GLY A 44 9.66 -10.42 -6.27
CA GLY A 44 9.07 -11.59 -6.93
C GLY A 44 7.57 -11.42 -7.21
N GLU A 45 7.08 -10.18 -7.24
CA GLU A 45 5.68 -9.90 -7.48
C GLU A 45 5.36 -9.90 -8.97
N ARG A 46 4.21 -10.50 -9.32
CA ARG A 46 3.64 -10.47 -10.67
C ARG A 46 2.31 -9.73 -10.64
N GLN A 47 1.93 -9.13 -11.77
CA GLN A 47 0.64 -8.48 -11.89
C GLN A 47 -0.47 -9.55 -11.88
N ILE A 48 -1.40 -9.44 -10.94
CA ILE A 48 -2.49 -10.40 -10.73
C ILE A 48 -3.88 -9.78 -10.98
N ALA A 49 -4.00 -8.46 -10.94
CA ALA A 49 -5.21 -7.76 -11.37
C ALA A 49 -4.90 -6.34 -11.86
N PHE A 50 -5.80 -5.79 -12.68
CA PHE A 50 -5.79 -4.38 -13.07
C PHE A 50 -7.17 -3.93 -13.53
N GLY A 51 -7.37 -2.62 -13.60
CA GLY A 51 -8.57 -2.03 -14.18
C GLY A 51 -8.52 -0.51 -14.21
N LEU A 52 -9.34 0.08 -15.07
CA LEU A 52 -9.43 1.53 -15.16
C LEU A 52 -10.21 2.08 -13.97
N GLN A 53 -9.60 3.00 -13.22
CA GLN A 53 -10.30 3.83 -12.23
C GLN A 53 -10.96 5.03 -12.92
N SER A 54 -10.33 5.53 -13.99
CA SER A 54 -10.82 6.59 -14.87
C SER A 54 -10.24 6.38 -16.28
N PRO A 55 -10.65 7.16 -17.30
CA PRO A 55 -10.03 7.08 -18.62
C PRO A 55 -8.51 7.33 -18.64
N GLU A 56 -7.97 7.99 -17.61
CA GLU A 56 -6.55 8.39 -17.53
C GLU A 56 -5.78 7.67 -16.42
N THR A 57 -6.46 6.85 -15.61
CA THR A 57 -5.87 6.19 -14.44
C THR A 57 -6.23 4.70 -14.40
N LEU A 58 -5.20 3.88 -14.31
CA LEU A 58 -5.21 2.43 -14.15
C LEU A 58 -4.83 2.08 -12.71
N PHE A 59 -5.62 1.24 -12.04
CA PHE A 59 -5.13 0.54 -10.85
C PHE A 59 -4.50 -0.78 -11.26
N GLU A 60 -3.45 -1.19 -10.55
CA GLU A 60 -2.77 -2.48 -10.76
C GLU A 60 -2.48 -3.13 -9.41
N LEU A 61 -2.84 -4.39 -9.25
CA LEU A 61 -2.46 -5.20 -8.10
C LEU A 61 -1.36 -6.18 -8.52
N TRP A 62 -0.28 -6.16 -7.74
CA TRP A 62 0.88 -7.01 -7.88
C TRP A 62 0.97 -7.89 -6.63
N GLY A 63 1.39 -9.15 -6.79
CA GLY A 63 1.54 -10.05 -5.67
C GLY A 63 2.54 -11.17 -5.92
N SER A 64 3.12 -11.66 -4.83
CA SER A 64 4.09 -12.77 -4.81
C SER A 64 3.43 -13.98 -4.16
N GLU A 65 3.35 -15.09 -4.90
CA GLU A 65 2.84 -16.35 -4.36
C GLU A 65 3.79 -16.95 -3.32
N ASP A 66 5.10 -16.69 -3.46
CA ASP A 66 6.12 -17.25 -2.58
C ASP A 66 6.19 -16.55 -1.23
N SER A 67 6.11 -15.21 -1.21
CA SER A 67 6.20 -14.42 0.02
C SER A 67 4.83 -14.00 0.59
N GLY A 68 3.77 -14.08 -0.20
CA GLY A 68 2.47 -13.49 0.11
C GLY A 68 2.47 -11.96 0.07
N GLY A 69 3.56 -11.33 -0.41
CA GLY A 69 3.69 -9.89 -0.59
C GLY A 69 2.71 -9.34 -1.62
N TYR A 70 2.34 -8.06 -1.49
CA TYR A 70 1.58 -7.35 -2.49
C TYR A 70 1.96 -5.87 -2.60
N THR A 71 1.73 -5.32 -3.79
CA THR A 71 1.79 -3.89 -4.06
C THR A 71 0.61 -3.44 -4.93
N LEU A 72 -0.06 -2.38 -4.50
CA LEU A 72 -1.13 -1.72 -5.25
C LEU A 72 -0.59 -0.41 -5.85
N LEU A 73 -0.69 -0.30 -7.17
CA LEU A 73 -0.25 0.85 -7.94
C LEU A 73 -1.45 1.62 -8.50
N LEU A 74 -1.30 2.94 -8.61
CA LEU A 74 -2.07 3.78 -9.52
C LEU A 74 -1.16 4.30 -10.61
N THR A 75 -1.40 3.86 -11.83
CA THR A 75 -0.68 4.25 -13.04
C THR A 75 -1.52 5.26 -13.81
N ARG A 76 -0.90 6.38 -14.16
CA ARG A 76 -1.51 7.42 -14.98
C ARG A 76 -1.10 7.28 -16.44
N SER A 77 -1.81 7.97 -17.33
CA SER A 77 -1.52 8.04 -18.76
C SER A 77 -0.17 8.68 -19.11
N ASP A 78 0.43 9.44 -18.18
CA ASP A 78 1.78 10.01 -18.31
C ASP A 78 2.89 9.03 -17.91
N GLU A 79 2.58 7.73 -17.86
CA GLU A 79 3.49 6.62 -17.53
C GLU A 79 4.05 6.66 -16.10
N MET A 80 3.59 7.59 -15.26
CA MET A 80 3.91 7.62 -13.84
C MET A 80 3.01 6.67 -13.07
N SER A 81 3.62 5.91 -12.17
CA SER A 81 2.91 4.98 -11.31
C SER A 81 3.28 5.23 -9.85
N CYS A 82 2.29 5.23 -8.98
CA CYS A 82 2.43 5.55 -7.58
C CYS A 82 2.05 4.33 -6.73
N VAL A 83 2.92 3.94 -5.80
CA VAL A 83 2.58 2.93 -4.79
C VAL A 83 1.59 3.55 -3.80
N ILE A 84 0.36 3.05 -3.79
CA ILE A 84 -0.68 3.52 -2.88
C ILE A 84 -0.93 2.59 -1.69
N SER A 85 -0.51 1.33 -1.80
CA SER A 85 -0.50 0.36 -0.71
C SER A 85 0.50 -0.75 -1.00
N ALA A 86 1.14 -1.28 0.05
CA ALA A 86 1.98 -2.45 -0.05
C ALA A 86 1.94 -3.21 1.29
N GLY A 87 2.13 -4.52 1.26
CA GLY A 87 2.10 -5.35 2.45
C GLY A 87 2.32 -6.81 2.16
N GLY A 88 1.79 -7.68 3.04
CA GLY A 88 1.87 -9.13 2.88
C GLY A 88 0.56 -9.82 3.26
N ALA A 89 0.60 -11.14 3.31
CA ALA A 89 -0.57 -12.00 3.53
C ALA A 89 -1.70 -11.76 2.53
N LEU A 90 -1.35 -11.54 1.26
CA LEU A 90 -2.31 -11.42 0.18
C LEU A 90 -3.08 -12.73 -0.01
N VAL A 91 -4.40 -12.63 -0.09
CA VAL A 91 -5.30 -13.73 -0.42
C VAL A 91 -6.11 -13.35 -1.65
N LEU A 92 -6.00 -14.14 -2.71
CA LEU A 92 -6.84 -14.01 -3.89
C LEU A 92 -8.17 -14.73 -3.66
N VAL A 93 -9.27 -14.00 -3.78
CA VAL A 93 -10.61 -14.56 -3.69
C VAL A 93 -11.07 -14.96 -5.11
N PRO A 94 -11.36 -16.25 -5.37
CA PRO A 94 -11.86 -16.68 -6.67
C PRO A 94 -13.15 -15.93 -7.05
N GLN A 95 -13.21 -15.40 -8.27
CA GLN A 95 -14.41 -14.75 -8.80
C GLN A 95 -15.16 -15.73 -9.71
N PRO A 96 -16.50 -15.83 -9.60
CA PRO A 96 -17.29 -16.59 -10.55
C PRO A 96 -17.17 -16.00 -11.97
N PRO A 97 -17.35 -16.81 -13.02
CA PRO A 97 -17.31 -16.32 -14.39
C PRO A 97 -18.32 -15.19 -14.62
N PRO A 98 -18.00 -14.18 -15.45
CA PRO A 98 -18.95 -13.12 -15.77
C PRO A 98 -20.29 -13.70 -16.28
N GLY A 99 -21.39 -13.27 -15.67
CA GLY A 99 -22.74 -13.72 -16.04
C GLY A 99 -23.23 -14.98 -15.31
N VAL A 100 -22.39 -15.66 -14.54
CA VAL A 100 -22.82 -16.73 -13.62
C VAL A 100 -23.09 -16.11 -12.26
N ARG A 101 -24.35 -16.15 -11.81
CA ARG A 101 -24.67 -15.74 -10.46
C ARG A 101 -24.27 -16.86 -9.49
N ALA A 102 -23.60 -16.50 -8.39
CA ALA A 102 -23.12 -17.44 -7.39
C ALA A 102 -24.24 -18.12 -6.58
N ASP A 103 -25.50 -17.70 -6.77
CA ASP A 103 -26.71 -18.26 -6.14
C ASP A 103 -27.34 -19.42 -6.94
N LEU A 104 -26.84 -19.71 -8.14
CA LEU A 104 -27.24 -20.89 -8.90
C LEU A 104 -26.43 -22.09 -8.39
N GLU A 105 -26.91 -22.69 -7.32
CA GLU A 105 -26.49 -24.02 -6.90
C GLU A 105 -26.77 -25.00 -8.07
N PRO A 106 -25.82 -25.84 -8.50
CA PRO A 106 -26.08 -26.83 -9.52
C PRO A 106 -27.04 -27.89 -8.96
N GLU A 107 -28.26 -27.98 -9.51
CA GLU A 107 -29.14 -29.13 -9.29
C GLU A 107 -28.54 -30.44 -9.84
#